data_AF-A0A527XI52-F1
#
_entry.id   AF-A0A527XI52-F1
#
_cell.length_a   1.000
_cell.length_b   1.000
_cell.length_c   1.000
_cell.angle_alpha   90.00
_cell.angle_beta   90.00
_cell.angle_gamma   90.00
#
_symmetry.space_group_name_H-M   'P 1'
#
loop_
_entity.id
_entity.type
_entity.pdbx_description
1 polymer ?
#
loop_
_entity_poly.entity_id
_entity_poly.type
_entity_poly.pdbx_seq_one_letter_code
_entity_poly.pdbx_strand_id
1 'polypeptide(L)'
;VVNGSHDAVGAAPGEIQGLIADSGHPQGPELSLGQGKVSIGAGKAPGGGADIWLVRYNRGVVEVPVARGENTGRTLPHANVV
;
A
#
# COMPACT_ATOMS: atom_id res chain seq x y z
N VAL A 1 1.59 -8.48 2.48
CA VAL A 1 1.30 -8.80 1.07
C VAL A 1 2.20 -7.97 0.18
N VAL A 2 2.90 -8.58 -0.76
CA VAL A 2 3.80 -7.94 -1.72
C VAL A 2 3.28 -8.23 -3.13
N ASN A 3 3.17 -7.18 -3.97
CA ASN A 3 2.67 -7.23 -5.36
C ASN A 3 1.33 -7.99 -5.56
N GLY A 4 0.51 -8.11 -4.51
CA GLY A 4 -0.79 -8.80 -4.56
C GLY A 4 -0.72 -10.32 -4.74
N SER A 5 0.47 -10.92 -4.72
CA SER A 5 0.66 -12.35 -5.03
C SER A 5 1.40 -13.16 -3.96
N HIS A 6 2.10 -12.48 -3.04
CA HIS A 6 2.85 -13.13 -1.96
C HIS A 6 2.47 -12.53 -0.61
N ASP A 7 2.31 -13.36 0.41
CA ASP A 7 2.06 -12.98 1.80
C ASP A 7 3.21 -13.39 2.73
N ALA A 8 3.28 -12.73 3.90
CA ALA A 8 4.30 -12.92 4.92
C ALA A 8 3.83 -12.26 6.23
N VAL A 9 4.54 -12.53 7.32
CA VAL A 9 4.25 -11.92 8.62
C VAL A 9 4.64 -10.45 8.61
N GLY A 10 3.67 -9.54 8.79
CA GLY A 10 3.91 -8.09 8.74
C GLY A 10 4.87 -7.55 9.80
N ALA A 11 5.05 -8.26 10.91
CA ALA A 11 5.99 -7.92 11.97
C ALA A 11 7.42 -8.46 11.73
N ALA A 12 7.66 -9.18 10.63
CA ALA A 12 8.96 -9.75 10.27
C ALA A 12 9.60 -8.96 9.11
N PRO A 13 10.32 -7.85 9.39
CA PRO A 13 10.80 -6.94 8.34
C PRO A 13 11.77 -7.58 7.35
N GLY A 14 12.61 -8.53 7.79
CA GLY A 14 13.56 -9.21 6.91
C GLY A 14 12.88 -10.08 5.85
N GLU A 15 11.78 -10.76 6.20
CA GLU A 15 11.00 -11.59 5.27
C GLU A 15 10.32 -10.71 4.22
N ILE A 16 9.70 -9.59 4.65
CA ILE A 16 9.09 -8.62 3.75
C ILE A 16 10.13 -8.03 2.79
N GLN A 17 11.30 -7.64 3.28
CA GLN A 17 12.38 -7.10 2.45
C GLN A 17 12.88 -8.11 1.42
N GLY A 18 13.03 -9.38 1.80
CA GLY A 18 13.37 -10.47 0.88
C GLY A 18 12.34 -10.62 -0.23
N LEU A 19 11.05 -10.71 0.13
CA LEU A 19 9.97 -10.80 -0.86
C LEU A 19 9.92 -9.60 -1.81
N ILE A 20 10.16 -8.39 -1.31
CA ILE A 20 10.23 -7.19 -2.16
C ILE A 20 11.38 -7.32 -3.16
N ALA A 21 12.57 -7.70 -2.71
CA ALA A 21 13.75 -7.85 -3.57
C ALA A 21 13.54 -8.92 -4.66
N ASP A 22 12.87 -10.02 -4.32
CA ASP A 22 12.64 -11.14 -5.25
C ASP A 22 11.47 -10.88 -6.22
N SER A 23 10.50 -10.05 -5.82
CA SER A 23 9.24 -9.86 -6.56
C SER A 23 9.36 -9.12 -7.90
N GLY A 24 10.54 -8.60 -8.24
CA GLY A 24 10.78 -7.83 -9.46
C GLY A 24 9.90 -6.57 -9.57
N HIS A 25 9.98 -5.89 -10.71
CA HIS A 25 9.10 -4.76 -10.99
C HIS A 25 7.77 -5.26 -11.57
N PRO A 26 6.61 -4.82 -11.03
CA PRO A 26 5.32 -5.21 -11.58
C PRO A 26 5.19 -4.76 -13.03
N GLN A 27 4.67 -5.67 -13.86
CA GLN A 27 4.38 -5.43 -15.27
C GLN A 27 3.02 -4.72 -15.38
N GLY A 28 2.96 -3.55 -16.01
CA GLY A 28 1.73 -2.79 -16.15
C GLY A 28 1.92 -1.50 -16.95
N PRO A 29 0.83 -0.78 -17.27
CA PRO A 29 0.93 0.53 -17.89
C PRO A 29 1.65 1.51 -16.97
N GLU A 30 2.35 2.49 -17.56
CA GLU A 30 2.97 3.56 -16.81
C GLU A 30 1.90 4.38 -16.05
N LEU A 31 2.17 4.69 -14.78
CA LEU A 31 1.32 5.53 -13.96
C LEU A 31 2.03 6.84 -13.67
N SER A 32 1.37 7.97 -13.93
CA SER A 32 1.87 9.28 -13.51
C SER A 32 0.83 10.00 -12.67
N LEU A 33 1.31 10.69 -11.63
CA LEU A 33 0.50 11.49 -10.72
C LEU A 33 0.97 12.94 -10.80
N GLY A 34 0.04 13.86 -11.02
CA GLY A 34 0.35 15.28 -11.10
C GLY A 34 -0.89 16.13 -11.31
N GLN A 35 -0.85 17.39 -10.86
CA GLN A 35 -1.93 18.38 -11.09
C GLN A 35 -3.31 17.88 -10.64
N GLY A 36 -3.38 17.09 -9.57
CA GLY A 36 -4.63 16.51 -9.07
C GLY A 36 -5.22 15.41 -9.96
N LYS A 37 -4.43 14.85 -10.88
CA LYS A 37 -4.83 13.78 -11.80
C LYS A 37 -3.90 12.57 -11.69
N VAL A 38 -4.47 11.42 -12.01
CA VAL A 38 -3.74 10.16 -12.27
C VAL A 38 -3.92 9.84 -13.74
N SER A 39 -2.82 9.63 -14.44
CA SER A 39 -2.81 9.23 -15.85
C SER A 39 -2.29 7.80 -15.96
N ILE A 40 -2.94 7.00 -16.80
CA ILE A 40 -2.59 5.61 -17.09
C ILE A 40 -2.11 5.57 -18.53
N GLY A 41 -0.87 5.13 -18.73
CA GLY A 41 -0.27 4.96 -20.05
C GLY A 41 -0.92 3.85 -20.86
N ALA A 42 -0.58 3.76 -22.14
CA ALA A 42 -1.00 2.66 -22.98
C ALA A 42 -0.42 1.33 -22.46
N GLY A 43 -1.18 0.25 -22.61
CA GLY A 43 -0.76 -1.09 -22.20
C GLY A 43 -1.67 -2.16 -22.79
N LYS A 44 -1.16 -3.39 -22.86
CA LYS A 44 -1.99 -4.53 -23.26
C LYS A 44 -2.89 -4.91 -22.09
N ALA A 45 -4.20 -4.87 -22.30
CA ALA A 45 -5.14 -5.36 -21.30
C ALA A 45 -4.92 -6.87 -21.05
N PRO A 46 -5.00 -7.34 -19.79
CA PRO A 46 -5.00 -8.77 -19.49
C PRO A 46 -6.21 -9.46 -20.15
N GLY A 47 -6.15 -10.77 -20.33
CA GLY A 47 -7.23 -11.54 -20.98
C GLY A 47 -8.60 -11.42 -20.31
N GLY A 48 -8.63 -11.07 -19.02
CA GLY A 48 -9.86 -10.80 -18.25
C GLY A 48 -10.13 -9.32 -17.99
N GLY A 49 -9.39 -8.40 -18.62
CA GLY A 49 -9.38 -6.99 -18.26
C GLY A 49 -8.59 -6.72 -16.98
N ALA A 50 -8.68 -5.49 -16.47
CA ALA A 50 -8.05 -5.05 -15.24
C ALA A 50 -8.94 -4.04 -14.52
N ASP A 51 -8.99 -4.13 -13.19
CA ASP A 51 -9.60 -3.09 -12.36
C ASP A 51 -8.58 -2.00 -12.04
N ILE A 52 -9.05 -0.76 -11.93
CA ILE A 52 -8.25 0.38 -11.48
C ILE A 52 -8.65 0.73 -10.05
N TRP A 53 -7.75 0.52 -9.11
CA TRP A 53 -7.97 0.82 -7.70
C TRP A 53 -7.30 2.16 -7.35
N LEU A 54 -8.11 3.16 -6.96
CA LEU A 54 -7.60 4.42 -6.42
C LEU A 54 -7.60 4.37 -4.89
N VAL A 55 -6.42 4.25 -4.32
CA VAL A 55 -6.23 4.24 -2.87
C VAL A 55 -5.74 5.62 -2.41
N ARG A 56 -6.44 6.22 -1.44
CA ARG A 56 -6.09 7.53 -0.86
C ARG A 56 -5.84 7.36 0.62
N TYR A 57 -4.75 7.94 1.10
CA TYR A 57 -4.39 7.91 2.51
C TYR A 57 -3.67 9.19 2.90
N ASN A 58 -3.67 9.48 4.21
CA ASN A 58 -2.84 10.52 4.77
C ASN A 58 -1.40 10.02 4.86
N ARG A 59 -0.48 10.65 4.11
CA ARG A 59 0.93 10.29 4.16
C ARG A 59 1.52 10.63 5.53
N GLY A 60 2.27 9.69 6.11
CA GLY A 60 2.94 9.87 7.40
C GLY A 60 2.20 9.18 8.55
N VAL A 61 2.57 9.55 9.77
CA VAL A 61 2.01 8.99 11.00
C VAL A 61 0.74 9.73 11.39
N VAL A 62 -0.30 8.96 11.73
CA VAL A 62 -1.55 9.39 12.33
C VAL A 62 -1.58 8.89 13.77
N GLU A 63 -1.77 9.80 14.72
CA GLU A 63 -1.92 9.46 16.14
C GLU A 63 -3.36 9.06 16.42
N VAL A 64 -3.59 7.76 16.61
CA VAL A 64 -4.94 7.22 16.84
C VAL A 64 -5.23 7.18 18.35
N PRO A 65 -6.27 7.85 18.85
CA PRO A 65 -6.57 7.88 20.28
C PRO A 65 -7.10 6.54 20.79
N VAL A 66 -6.66 6.14 21.97
CA VAL A 66 -7.18 4.96 22.67
C VAL A 66 -8.34 5.39 23.58
N ALA A 67 -9.56 5.00 23.23
CA ALA A 67 -10.77 5.48 23.88
C ALA A 67 -11.08 4.80 25.24
N ARG A 68 -10.61 3.58 25.47
CA ARG A 68 -10.93 2.78 26.67
C ARG A 68 -9.79 1.83 27.06
N GLY A 69 -9.78 1.41 28.32
CA GLY A 69 -8.81 0.46 28.88
C GLY A 69 -7.61 1.13 29.56
N GLU A 70 -6.58 0.35 29.87
CA GLU A 70 -5.40 0.82 30.62
C GLU A 70 -4.59 1.89 29.89
N ASN A 71 -4.67 1.93 28.56
CA ASN A 71 -4.01 2.95 27.73
C ASN A 71 -4.90 4.18 27.42
N THR A 72 -6.04 4.34 28.11
CA THR A 72 -6.93 5.49 27.90
C THR A 72 -6.17 6.80 28.06
N GLY A 73 -6.38 7.74 27.13
CA GLY A 73 -5.70 9.03 27.13
C GLY A 73 -4.34 9.03 26.42
N ARG A 74 -3.89 7.88 25.90
CA ARG A 74 -2.71 7.75 25.03
C ARG A 74 -3.13 7.63 23.57
N THR A 75 -2.15 7.81 22.67
CA THR A 75 -2.29 7.58 21.24
C THR A 75 -1.40 6.43 20.76
N LEU A 76 -1.77 5.84 19.63
CA LEU A 76 -0.98 4.82 18.94
C LEU A 76 -0.64 5.31 17.53
N PRO A 77 0.65 5.38 17.16
CA PRO A 77 1.06 5.83 15.85
C PRO A 77 0.70 4.77 14.79
N HIS A 78 0.01 5.20 13.74
CA HIS A 78 -0.28 4.38 12.56
C HIS A 78 0.18 5.10 11.30
N ALA A 79 0.89 4.42 10.41
CA ALA A 79 1.36 5.01 9.16
C ALA A 79 0.56 4.50 7.97
N ASN A 80 0.33 5.38 6.99
CA ASN A 80 -0.25 5.06 5.69
C ASN A 80 -1.60 4.31 5.76
N VAL A 81 -2.48 4.75 6.67
CA VAL A 81 -3.81 4.15 6.89
C VAL A 81 -4.74 4.44 5.73
N VAL A 82 -5.38 3.39 5.20
CA VAL A 82 -6.31 3.39 4.06
C VAL A 82 -7.72 2.99 4.50
#